data_AF-A0A8H7G853-F1
#
_entry.id   AF-A0A8H7G853-F1
#
_cell.length_a   1.000
_cell.length_b   1.000
_cell.length_c   1.000
_cell.angle_alpha   90.00
_cell.angle_beta   90.00
_cell.angle_gamma   90.00
#
_symmetry.space_group_name_H-M   'P 1'
#
loop_
_entity.id
_entity.type
_entity.pdbx_description
1 polymer ?
#
loop_
_entity_poly.entity_id
_entity_poly.type
_entity_poly.pdbx_seq_one_letter_code
_entity_poly.pdbx_strand_id
1 'polypeptide(L)'
;MARRPSTISTTSLVSSNARVESGPSDYFEGSLSNVNGRARLPPRTSPIKLAKYQTDDRPIDPDELFTQCTVAEVKAFQLQLRTDADAKQEELRLMVGERYRDLLQASTSIISIARSSKHVKDALEEIKDTILSQEQPPLPKKASLVNKEGESSRPPVLPQDAHLQTLQLLSAHIKLLLDAPEHLWRLIERKKYFQAAWLFLLARVVHRALVREDHDDDGWGNQGIDVMDQFPLVQRQWDAVSHFRTQIIHKSTLALRSYTVASEDTCAILITLHLLDSRPLAETLSVLLTQRTKTLHTLLSKSRQATDAETINGDILNDVTPKRRIREVKRSTETALDAISRTIITARDIFAVNAESGHSMMTSLLLYMQSEDSEHQSVTSALPLGLRLTTQTLLTALPSSTHLLLLPANLRSYKPFVDLSSSSSSIPADRIALQLNEWLQQASKRLQGALTTLLSDLGNVQQVWSVRTWARGWISTTSKLETSEQESLNKMVDEASRQRIASIWSVALVEAGKVFRHNIDNSVTKVRAGSESHIKGCTPFLAIEIPLKLNRRRFQRGAVVHGLPSTIDLPHWIGVIQFIISEI
;
A
#
# COMPACT_ATOMS: atom_id res chain seq x y z
N MET A 1 24.19 -71.20 -12.19
CA MET A 1 23.34 -71.01 -13.39
C MET A 1 22.22 -70.03 -13.04
N ALA A 2 22.01 -69.01 -13.91
CA ALA A 2 20.92 -68.00 -13.94
C ALA A 2 20.69 -67.14 -12.66
N ARG A 3 21.22 -65.91 -12.47
CA ARG A 3 20.96 -64.58 -13.08
C ARG A 3 19.48 -64.11 -13.10
N ARG A 4 19.11 -63.19 -12.18
CA ARG A 4 18.74 -61.76 -12.44
C ARG A 4 18.24 -61.05 -11.15
N PRO A 5 18.23 -59.69 -11.10
CA PRO A 5 18.66 -58.92 -9.92
C PRO A 5 17.56 -58.11 -9.22
N SER A 6 17.92 -57.63 -8.02
CA SER A 6 17.30 -56.56 -7.22
C SER A 6 17.37 -55.19 -7.89
N THR A 7 16.29 -54.40 -7.80
CA THR A 7 16.29 -52.96 -8.12
C THR A 7 15.81 -52.12 -6.94
N ILE A 8 16.62 -51.10 -6.68
CA ILE A 8 16.61 -50.06 -5.66
C ILE A 8 15.57 -48.97 -5.98
N SER A 9 15.10 -48.31 -4.93
CA SER A 9 14.27 -47.09 -4.88
C SER A 9 14.86 -45.89 -5.61
N THR A 10 14.03 -45.03 -6.22
CA THR A 10 14.34 -43.58 -6.33
C THR A 10 13.08 -42.72 -6.37
N THR A 11 13.01 -41.86 -5.36
CA THR A 11 12.34 -40.56 -5.28
C THR A 11 12.91 -39.54 -6.29
N SER A 12 12.08 -38.66 -6.84
CA SER A 12 12.45 -37.37 -7.45
C SER A 12 11.36 -36.36 -7.03
N LEU A 13 11.58 -35.30 -6.24
CA LEU A 13 12.47 -34.13 -6.35
C LEU A 13 12.53 -33.50 -7.75
N VAL A 14 11.81 -32.40 -7.92
CA VAL A 14 12.11 -31.36 -8.92
C VAL A 14 12.03 -30.01 -8.22
N SER A 15 13.16 -29.31 -8.16
CA SER A 15 13.25 -27.89 -7.85
C SER A 15 14.23 -27.22 -8.81
N SER A 16 13.72 -26.16 -9.45
CA SER A 16 14.33 -24.89 -9.88
C SER A 16 15.71 -24.75 -10.59
N ASN A 17 15.65 -23.89 -11.62
CA ASN A 17 16.62 -22.90 -12.15
C ASN A 17 17.77 -23.34 -13.08
N ALA A 18 17.83 -22.75 -14.29
CA ALA A 18 18.76 -21.66 -14.61
C ALA A 18 18.64 -21.16 -16.07
N ARG A 19 19.01 -19.88 -16.21
CA ARG A 19 19.06 -18.97 -17.36
C ARG A 19 20.52 -18.81 -17.81
N VAL A 20 20.83 -18.81 -19.11
CA VAL A 20 22.10 -18.33 -19.72
C VAL A 20 21.77 -17.96 -21.19
N GLU A 21 21.75 -16.69 -21.64
CA GLU A 21 22.84 -15.77 -22.02
C GLU A 21 23.77 -16.27 -23.14
N SER A 22 23.78 -15.59 -24.30
CA SER A 22 24.82 -15.79 -25.32
C SER A 22 25.17 -14.49 -26.08
N GLY A 23 26.45 -14.17 -25.98
CA GLY A 23 27.34 -13.48 -26.92
C GLY A 23 28.78 -13.91 -26.54
N PRO A 24 29.89 -13.42 -27.12
CA PRO A 24 30.17 -12.76 -28.42
C PRO A 24 31.37 -13.43 -29.17
N SER A 25 31.80 -12.89 -30.34
CA SER A 25 33.19 -12.92 -30.95
C SER A 25 33.08 -12.73 -32.48
N ASP A 26 33.45 -11.61 -33.12
CA ASP A 26 34.79 -11.09 -33.53
C ASP A 26 35.63 -12.01 -34.43
N TYR A 27 35.92 -11.57 -35.68
CA TYR A 27 37.24 -11.10 -36.17
C TYR A 27 37.41 -11.01 -37.72
N PHE A 28 38.06 -9.90 -38.17
CA PHE A 28 38.89 -9.60 -39.38
C PHE A 28 38.33 -9.88 -40.80
N GLU A 29 38.50 -9.04 -41.85
CA GLU A 29 39.67 -8.30 -42.38
C GLU A 29 39.20 -7.23 -43.43
N GLY A 30 39.63 -5.95 -43.39
CA GLY A 30 40.57 -5.26 -44.34
C GLY A 30 40.03 -5.01 -45.78
N SER A 31 40.14 -3.87 -46.49
CA SER A 31 40.91 -2.62 -46.41
C SER A 31 40.43 -1.63 -47.53
N LEU A 32 40.39 -0.31 -47.25
CA LEU A 32 40.72 0.91 -48.05
C LEU A 32 40.44 0.95 -49.59
N SER A 33 40.06 2.02 -50.30
CA SER A 33 39.95 3.48 -50.10
C SER A 33 39.37 4.16 -51.39
N ASN A 34 38.75 5.33 -51.22
CA ASN A 34 38.55 6.47 -52.15
C ASN A 34 38.42 6.29 -53.67
N VAL A 35 37.27 6.70 -54.24
CA VAL A 35 37.20 7.63 -55.40
C VAL A 35 35.93 8.51 -55.32
N ASN A 36 36.12 9.82 -55.45
CA ASN A 36 35.08 10.83 -55.61
C ASN A 36 34.24 10.61 -56.89
N GLY A 37 32.92 10.53 -56.76
CA GLY A 37 31.99 10.50 -57.89
C GLY A 37 30.66 11.17 -57.55
N ARG A 38 30.50 12.43 -57.94
CA ARG A 38 29.28 13.22 -57.82
C ARG A 38 28.17 12.57 -58.69
N ALA A 39 27.12 12.02 -58.08
CA ALA A 39 25.88 11.69 -58.78
C ALA A 39 24.67 12.13 -57.96
N ARG A 40 23.90 13.07 -58.53
CA ARG A 40 22.64 13.61 -58.01
C ARG A 40 21.61 12.49 -57.81
N LEU A 41 20.99 12.44 -56.64
CA LEU A 41 19.73 11.71 -56.40
C LEU A 41 18.55 12.47 -57.03
N PRO A 42 17.54 11.79 -57.61
CA PRO A 42 16.30 12.43 -58.05
C PRO A 42 15.36 12.68 -56.85
N PRO A 43 14.41 13.61 -56.98
CA PRO A 43 13.55 14.00 -55.87
C PRO A 43 12.50 12.93 -55.58
N ARG A 44 12.31 12.73 -54.28
CA ARG A 44 11.31 11.92 -53.60
C ARG A 44 9.89 12.36 -53.99
N THR A 45 9.14 11.52 -54.70
CA THR A 45 7.69 11.69 -54.88
C THR A 45 6.93 11.01 -53.74
N SER A 46 5.77 11.56 -53.43
CA SER A 46 5.06 11.49 -52.15
C SER A 46 4.33 10.17 -51.88
N PRO A 47 4.36 9.62 -50.64
CA PRO A 47 3.68 8.37 -50.28
C PRO A 47 2.16 8.55 -50.00
N ILE A 48 1.58 9.70 -50.37
CA ILE A 48 0.28 10.15 -49.84
C ILE A 48 -0.92 9.54 -50.59
N LYS A 49 -0.75 9.08 -51.85
CA LYS A 49 -1.88 8.55 -52.63
C LYS A 49 -2.25 7.09 -52.31
N LEU A 50 -1.29 6.28 -51.88
CA LEU A 50 -1.53 4.85 -51.59
C LEU A 50 -2.27 4.62 -50.26
N ALA A 51 -2.17 5.55 -49.31
CA ALA A 51 -2.85 5.47 -48.02
C ALA A 51 -4.37 5.71 -48.12
N LYS A 52 -4.86 6.30 -49.22
CA LYS A 52 -6.29 6.64 -49.39
C LYS A 52 -7.19 5.43 -49.64
N TYR A 53 -6.61 4.29 -50.01
CA TYR A 53 -7.33 3.05 -50.31
C TYR A 53 -7.30 2.03 -49.16
N GLN A 54 -6.67 2.35 -48.02
CA GLN A 54 -6.50 1.43 -46.88
C GLN A 54 -7.70 1.43 -45.90
N THR A 55 -8.66 2.34 -46.06
CA THR A 55 -9.70 2.59 -45.05
C THR A 55 -11.13 2.21 -45.44
N ASP A 56 -11.38 1.73 -46.66
CA ASP A 56 -12.75 1.40 -47.09
C ASP A 56 -12.78 -0.01 -47.67
N ASP A 57 -13.59 -0.90 -47.07
CA ASP A 57 -13.86 -2.28 -47.50
C ASP A 57 -14.68 -2.33 -48.82
N ARG A 58 -14.60 -1.26 -49.63
CA ARG A 58 -15.29 -1.16 -50.92
C ARG A 58 -14.45 -1.84 -52.00
N PRO A 59 -15.07 -2.59 -52.92
CA PRO A 59 -14.37 -3.09 -54.09
C PRO A 59 -13.88 -1.89 -54.91
N ILE A 60 -12.56 -1.69 -54.92
CA ILE A 60 -11.92 -0.69 -55.76
C ILE A 60 -12.07 -1.16 -57.20
N ASP A 61 -12.66 -0.32 -58.05
CA ASP A 61 -12.81 -0.60 -59.46
C ASP A 61 -11.42 -0.64 -60.13
N PRO A 62 -10.99 -1.77 -60.73
CA PRO A 62 -9.66 -1.90 -61.32
C PRO A 62 -9.40 -0.86 -62.42
N ASP A 63 -10.43 -0.44 -63.16
CA ASP A 63 -10.30 0.52 -64.25
C ASP A 63 -9.96 1.94 -63.74
N GLU A 64 -10.48 2.33 -62.57
CA GLU A 64 -10.08 3.59 -61.91
C GLU A 64 -8.63 3.55 -61.40
N LEU A 65 -8.16 2.38 -60.97
CA LEU A 65 -6.80 2.19 -60.47
C LEU A 65 -5.76 2.23 -61.60
N PHE A 66 -6.08 1.66 -62.76
CA PHE A 66 -5.21 1.71 -63.95
C PHE A 66 -5.17 3.10 -64.61
N THR A 67 -6.24 3.90 -64.49
CA THR A 67 -6.29 5.26 -65.05
C THR A 67 -5.56 6.29 -64.19
N GLN A 68 -5.52 6.11 -62.87
CA GLN A 68 -4.96 7.10 -61.92
C GLN A 68 -3.54 6.79 -61.45
N CYS A 69 -3.10 5.53 -61.53
CA CYS A 69 -1.80 5.07 -61.02
C CYS A 69 -0.88 4.59 -62.15
N THR A 70 0.44 4.73 -61.95
CA THR A 70 1.43 4.21 -62.89
C THR A 70 1.61 2.69 -62.75
N VAL A 71 2.06 2.00 -63.81
CA VAL A 71 2.22 0.53 -63.83
C VAL A 71 3.06 -0.02 -62.68
N ALA A 72 4.05 0.75 -62.20
CA ALA A 72 4.88 0.36 -61.05
C ALA A 72 4.10 0.43 -59.72
N GLU A 73 3.27 1.46 -59.54
CA GLU A 73 2.41 1.63 -58.36
C GLU A 73 1.31 0.57 -58.31
N VAL A 74 0.75 0.22 -59.48
CA VAL A 74 -0.24 -0.86 -59.61
C VAL A 74 0.35 -2.22 -59.24
N LYS A 75 1.58 -2.53 -59.65
CA LYS A 75 2.28 -3.77 -59.25
C LYS A 75 2.57 -3.80 -57.75
N ALA A 76 2.92 -2.65 -57.16
CA ALA A 76 3.11 -2.55 -55.72
C ALA A 76 1.79 -2.77 -54.96
N PHE A 77 0.68 -2.21 -55.45
CA PHE A 77 -0.66 -2.42 -54.90
C PHE A 77 -1.11 -3.88 -55.01
N GLN A 78 -0.87 -4.54 -56.16
CA GLN A 78 -1.15 -5.96 -56.34
C GLN A 78 -0.37 -6.83 -55.34
N LEU A 79 0.92 -6.55 -55.14
CA LEU A 79 1.75 -7.28 -54.19
C LEU A 79 1.24 -7.08 -52.76
N GLN A 80 0.91 -5.85 -52.39
CA GLN A 80 0.33 -5.52 -51.09
C GLN A 80 -1.01 -6.24 -50.86
N LEU A 81 -1.90 -6.25 -51.86
CA LEU A 81 -3.19 -6.92 -51.73
C LEU A 81 -3.04 -8.43 -51.57
N ARG A 82 -2.06 -9.05 -52.22
CA ARG A 82 -1.73 -10.47 -52.00
C ARG A 82 -1.21 -10.72 -50.59
N THR A 83 -0.32 -9.86 -50.08
CA THR A 83 0.17 -10.01 -48.70
C THR A 83 -0.93 -9.81 -47.67
N ASP A 84 -1.86 -8.89 -47.91
CA ASP A 84 -3.00 -8.63 -47.03
C ASP A 84 -4.01 -9.79 -47.09
N ALA A 85 -4.22 -10.39 -48.26
CA ALA A 85 -5.04 -11.59 -48.42
C ALA A 85 -4.44 -12.80 -47.68
N ASP A 86 -3.13 -13.03 -47.83
CA ASP A 86 -2.42 -14.10 -47.13
C ASP A 86 -2.44 -13.88 -45.60
N ALA A 87 -2.29 -12.64 -45.15
CA ALA A 87 -2.39 -12.28 -43.73
C ALA A 87 -3.80 -12.52 -43.16
N LYS A 88 -4.86 -12.07 -43.86
CA LYS A 88 -6.25 -12.34 -43.45
C LYS A 88 -6.58 -13.83 -43.47
N GLN A 89 -6.03 -14.58 -44.42
CA GLN A 89 -6.20 -16.04 -44.48
C GLN A 89 -5.56 -16.72 -43.27
N GLU A 90 -4.35 -16.32 -42.87
CA GLU A 90 -3.71 -16.85 -41.65
C GLU A 90 -4.44 -16.42 -40.38
N GLU A 91 -4.93 -15.17 -40.32
CA GLU A 91 -5.76 -14.70 -39.20
C GLU A 91 -7.03 -15.53 -39.03
N LEU A 92 -7.74 -15.81 -40.13
CA LEU A 92 -8.93 -16.67 -40.09
C LEU A 92 -8.58 -18.10 -39.67
N ARG A 93 -7.46 -18.64 -40.14
CA ARG A 93 -6.99 -19.98 -39.76
C ARG A 93 -6.68 -20.05 -38.25
N LEU A 94 -6.05 -19.02 -37.70
CA LEU A 94 -5.77 -18.91 -36.27
C LEU A 94 -7.05 -18.72 -35.45
N MET A 95 -7.92 -17.80 -35.85
CA MET A 95 -9.17 -17.51 -35.13
C MET A 95 -10.10 -18.73 -35.07
N VAL A 96 -10.22 -19.46 -36.18
CA VAL A 96 -11.00 -20.70 -36.24
C VAL A 96 -10.31 -21.81 -35.46
N GLY A 97 -8.98 -21.96 -35.59
CA GLY A 97 -8.19 -22.97 -34.89
C GLY A 97 -8.20 -22.81 -33.36
N GLU A 98 -8.08 -21.58 -32.87
CA GLU A 98 -8.14 -21.24 -31.44
C GLU A 98 -9.54 -21.53 -30.89
N ARG A 99 -10.60 -21.11 -31.59
CA ARG A 99 -11.98 -21.36 -31.16
C ARG A 99 -12.35 -22.85 -31.13
N TYR A 100 -11.88 -23.66 -32.09
CA TYR A 100 -12.07 -25.11 -32.05
C TYR A 100 -11.28 -25.76 -30.91
N ARG A 101 -10.04 -25.31 -30.68
CA ARG A 101 -9.21 -25.79 -29.57
C ARG A 101 -9.86 -25.47 -28.22
N ASP A 102 -10.37 -24.26 -28.03
CA ASP A 102 -11.06 -23.85 -26.82
C ASP A 102 -12.34 -24.64 -26.59
N LEU A 103 -13.13 -24.89 -27.63
CA LEU A 103 -14.33 -25.71 -27.54
C LEU A 103 -13.99 -27.15 -27.10
N LEU A 104 -12.92 -27.74 -27.64
CA LEU A 104 -12.46 -29.08 -27.24
C LEU A 104 -11.91 -29.09 -25.81
N GLN A 105 -11.19 -28.05 -25.40
CA GLN A 105 -10.67 -27.92 -24.04
C GLN A 105 -11.80 -27.72 -23.03
N ALA A 106 -12.80 -26.91 -23.34
CA ALA A 106 -14.01 -26.74 -22.55
C ALA A 106 -14.77 -28.07 -22.42
N SER A 107 -14.92 -28.80 -23.52
CA SER A 107 -15.56 -30.13 -23.52
C SER A 107 -14.81 -31.12 -22.62
N THR A 108 -13.48 -31.13 -22.70
CA THR A 108 -12.62 -31.98 -21.84
C THR A 108 -12.77 -31.59 -20.37
N SER A 109 -12.89 -30.29 -20.08
CA SER A 109 -13.11 -29.77 -18.72
C SER A 109 -14.46 -30.20 -18.17
N ILE A 110 -15.53 -30.16 -18.98
CA ILE A 110 -16.86 -30.65 -18.59
C ILE A 110 -16.81 -32.15 -18.26
N ILE A 111 -16.10 -32.96 -19.05
CA ILE A 111 -15.93 -34.39 -18.77
C ILE A 111 -15.17 -34.61 -17.46
N SER A 112 -14.14 -33.80 -17.18
CA SER A 112 -13.41 -33.84 -15.91
C SER A 112 -14.30 -33.48 -14.71
N ILE A 113 -15.12 -32.44 -14.84
CA ILE A 113 -16.09 -32.02 -13.82
C ILE A 113 -17.13 -33.12 -13.58
N ALA A 114 -17.65 -33.74 -14.63
CA ALA A 114 -18.61 -34.84 -14.52
C ALA A 114 -18.00 -36.05 -13.80
N ARG A 115 -16.74 -36.41 -14.12
CA ARG A 115 -16.02 -37.49 -13.44
C ARG A 115 -15.78 -37.15 -11.98
N SER A 116 -15.35 -35.93 -11.68
CA SER A 116 -15.14 -35.46 -10.30
C SER A 116 -16.43 -35.47 -9.49
N SER A 117 -17.56 -35.05 -10.09
CA SER A 117 -18.87 -35.09 -9.43
C SER A 117 -19.31 -36.51 -9.10
N LYS A 118 -19.05 -37.46 -10.02
CA LYS A 118 -19.28 -38.89 -9.75
C LYS A 118 -18.42 -39.40 -8.59
N HIS A 119 -17.13 -39.07 -8.55
CA HIS A 119 -16.27 -39.45 -7.42
C HIS A 119 -16.75 -38.87 -6.08
N VAL A 120 -17.22 -37.62 -6.06
CA VAL A 120 -17.78 -37.01 -4.85
C VAL A 120 -19.05 -37.74 -4.40
N LYS A 121 -19.91 -38.12 -5.35
CA LYS A 121 -21.10 -38.91 -5.06
C LYS A 121 -20.74 -40.28 -4.48
N ASP A 122 -19.81 -41.00 -5.11
CA ASP A 122 -19.37 -42.32 -4.67
C ASP A 122 -18.75 -42.25 -3.26
N ALA A 123 -17.93 -41.23 -2.99
CA ALA A 123 -17.36 -40.99 -1.65
C ALA A 123 -18.43 -40.64 -0.60
N LEU A 124 -19.50 -39.93 -0.98
CA LEU A 124 -20.63 -39.65 -0.09
C LEU A 124 -21.45 -40.89 0.21
N GLU A 125 -21.66 -41.77 -0.78
CA GLU A 125 -22.30 -43.07 -0.57
C GLU A 125 -21.44 -43.96 0.34
N GLU A 126 -20.11 -43.98 0.17
CA GLU A 126 -19.19 -44.67 1.07
C GLU A 126 -19.23 -44.10 2.51
N ILE A 127 -19.26 -42.78 2.68
CA ILE A 127 -19.42 -42.15 4.00
C ILE A 127 -20.77 -42.51 4.62
N LYS A 128 -21.84 -42.51 3.82
CA LYS A 128 -23.16 -42.90 4.30
C LYS A 128 -23.17 -44.36 4.77
N ASP A 129 -22.57 -45.26 3.99
CA ASP A 129 -22.53 -46.69 4.31
C ASP A 129 -21.64 -46.96 5.54
N THR A 130 -20.53 -46.23 5.70
CA THR A 130 -19.68 -46.32 6.90
C THR A 130 -20.36 -45.78 8.15
N ILE A 131 -21.14 -44.70 8.05
CA ILE A 131 -21.95 -44.17 9.16
C ILE A 131 -23.08 -45.14 9.53
N LEU A 132 -23.75 -45.75 8.55
CA LEU A 132 -24.80 -46.75 8.80
C LEU A 132 -24.25 -48.07 9.37
N SER A 133 -23.01 -48.41 9.03
CA SER A 133 -22.31 -49.60 9.55
C SER A 133 -21.63 -49.35 10.89
N GLN A 134 -21.50 -48.09 11.33
CA GLN A 134 -21.03 -47.73 12.67
C GLN A 134 -22.19 -47.78 13.66
N GLU A 135 -22.23 -48.82 14.49
CA GLU A 135 -23.04 -48.83 15.70
C GLU A 135 -22.58 -47.69 16.64
N GLN A 136 -23.54 -46.94 17.18
CA GLN A 136 -23.33 -45.67 17.88
C GLN A 136 -22.23 -45.74 18.97
N PRO A 137 -21.29 -44.79 19.04
CA PRO A 137 -20.45 -44.64 20.22
C PRO A 137 -21.31 -44.18 21.41
N PRO A 138 -21.12 -44.73 22.63
CA PRO A 138 -21.94 -44.34 23.77
C PRO A 138 -21.58 -42.91 24.19
N LEU A 139 -22.58 -42.04 24.21
CA LEU A 139 -22.53 -40.70 24.81
C LEU A 139 -22.00 -40.78 26.26
N PRO A 140 -21.16 -39.83 26.71
CA PRO A 140 -20.65 -39.84 28.08
C PRO A 140 -21.79 -39.53 29.04
N LYS A 141 -22.26 -40.55 29.77
CA LYS A 141 -23.20 -40.36 30.88
C LYS A 141 -22.45 -39.71 32.04
N LYS A 142 -22.94 -38.55 32.47
CA LYS A 142 -22.55 -37.85 33.71
C LYS A 142 -22.49 -38.86 34.86
N ALA A 143 -21.35 -38.94 35.53
CA ALA A 143 -21.19 -39.69 36.75
C ALA A 143 -21.99 -38.98 37.87
N SER A 144 -23.18 -39.49 38.16
CA SER A 144 -23.84 -39.27 39.44
C SER A 144 -23.71 -40.56 40.25
N LEU A 145 -22.98 -40.46 41.36
CA LEU A 145 -22.89 -41.41 42.44
C LEU A 145 -24.28 -41.91 42.85
N VAL A 146 -24.44 -43.23 43.03
CA VAL A 146 -25.11 -43.89 44.18
C VAL A 146 -25.09 -45.42 43.96
N ASN A 147 -24.62 -46.11 44.99
CA ASN A 147 -24.51 -47.56 45.14
C ASN A 147 -25.84 -48.29 44.93
N LYS A 148 -25.78 -49.48 44.32
CA LYS A 148 -26.34 -50.72 44.90
C LYS A 148 -25.95 -51.97 44.12
N GLU A 149 -25.65 -52.98 44.91
CA GLU A 149 -25.32 -54.37 44.60
C GLU A 149 -26.36 -55.03 43.66
N GLY A 150 -25.88 -55.87 42.74
CA GLY A 150 -26.71 -56.69 41.87
C GLY A 150 -25.91 -57.29 40.71
N GLU A 151 -25.63 -58.58 40.81
CA GLU A 151 -24.96 -59.40 39.79
C GLU A 151 -25.70 -59.39 38.44
N SER A 152 -24.99 -59.09 37.35
CA SER A 152 -25.05 -59.83 36.07
C SER A 152 -24.18 -59.17 34.99
N SER A 153 -23.09 -59.87 34.64
CA SER A 153 -22.38 -59.89 33.36
C SER A 153 -22.29 -58.58 32.53
N ARG A 154 -21.26 -57.77 32.80
CA ARG A 154 -20.61 -56.91 31.79
C ARG A 154 -19.09 -56.93 32.05
N PRO A 155 -18.23 -57.14 31.04
CA PRO A 155 -16.79 -57.24 31.27
C PRO A 155 -16.24 -55.89 31.74
N PRO A 156 -15.15 -55.88 32.53
CA PRO A 156 -14.54 -54.66 33.01
C PRO A 156 -13.87 -53.95 31.82
N VAL A 157 -14.20 -52.68 31.58
CA VAL A 157 -13.42 -51.83 30.68
C VAL A 157 -12.05 -51.62 31.33
N LEU A 158 -11.00 -51.98 30.61
CA LEU A 158 -9.62 -51.97 31.08
C LEU A 158 -9.18 -50.52 31.44
N PRO A 159 -8.48 -50.30 32.57
CA PRO A 159 -7.90 -48.99 32.94
C PRO A 159 -6.93 -48.38 31.90
N GLN A 160 -6.54 -49.16 30.90
CA GLN A 160 -5.55 -48.81 29.89
C GLN A 160 -6.06 -47.76 28.89
N ASP A 161 -7.37 -47.75 28.59
CA ASP A 161 -7.95 -46.80 27.63
C ASP A 161 -8.02 -45.38 28.17
N ALA A 162 -8.27 -45.22 29.48
CA ALA A 162 -8.27 -43.91 30.13
C ALA A 162 -6.86 -43.29 30.15
N HIS A 163 -5.84 -44.09 30.48
CA HIS A 163 -4.45 -43.63 30.45
C HIS A 163 -3.98 -43.26 29.03
N LEU A 164 -4.37 -44.03 28.02
CA LEU A 164 -4.09 -43.70 26.62
C LEU A 164 -4.75 -42.38 26.18
N GLN A 165 -5.99 -42.12 26.60
CA GLN A 165 -6.67 -40.85 26.34
C GLN A 165 -5.98 -39.67 27.03
N THR A 166 -5.54 -39.84 28.28
CA THR A 166 -4.76 -38.83 29.00
C THR A 166 -3.41 -38.54 28.31
N LEU A 167 -2.72 -39.59 27.83
CA LEU A 167 -1.48 -39.42 27.07
C LEU A 167 -1.71 -38.75 25.72
N GLN A 168 -2.81 -39.05 25.02
CA GLN A 168 -3.18 -38.36 23.79
C GLN A 168 -3.49 -36.88 24.04
N LEU A 169 -4.17 -36.58 25.13
CA LEU A 169 -4.46 -35.20 25.56
C LEU A 169 -3.18 -34.44 25.86
N LEU A 170 -2.28 -35.03 26.66
CA LEU A 170 -0.96 -34.48 26.97
C LEU A 170 -0.15 -34.24 25.70
N SER A 171 -0.14 -35.21 24.80
CA SER A 171 0.53 -35.11 23.50
C SER A 171 0.00 -33.95 22.67
N ALA A 172 -1.31 -33.71 22.64
CA ALA A 172 -1.90 -32.56 21.95
C ALA A 172 -1.45 -31.21 22.54
N HIS A 173 -1.37 -31.09 23.87
CA HIS A 173 -0.88 -29.89 24.56
C HIS A 173 0.61 -29.63 24.26
N ILE A 174 1.45 -30.65 24.40
CA ILE A 174 2.89 -30.57 24.10
C ILE A 174 3.10 -30.26 22.62
N LYS A 175 2.31 -30.87 21.73
CA LYS A 175 2.41 -30.68 20.28
C LYS A 175 2.10 -29.24 19.88
N LEU A 176 1.08 -28.60 20.45
CA LEU A 176 0.82 -27.19 20.19
C LEU A 176 2.01 -26.31 20.60
N LEU A 177 2.61 -26.60 21.77
CA LEU A 177 3.75 -25.83 22.27
C LEU A 177 4.99 -26.02 21.38
N LEU A 178 5.22 -27.22 20.85
CA LEU A 178 6.30 -27.52 19.91
C LEU A 178 6.12 -26.83 18.55
N ASP A 179 4.88 -26.73 18.06
CA ASP A 179 4.60 -26.09 16.78
C ASP A 179 4.60 -24.55 16.88
N ALA A 180 4.35 -23.99 18.07
CA ALA A 180 4.18 -22.55 18.26
C ALA A 180 5.38 -21.69 17.76
N PRO A 181 6.66 -21.98 18.07
CA PRO A 181 7.80 -21.15 17.63
C PRO A 181 7.89 -20.95 16.11
N GLU A 182 7.76 -22.02 15.33
CA GLU A 182 7.83 -21.94 13.86
C GLU A 182 6.69 -21.12 13.29
N HIS A 183 5.48 -21.31 13.83
CA HIS A 183 4.29 -20.62 13.36
C HIS A 183 4.29 -19.14 13.74
N LEU A 184 4.73 -18.81 14.95
CA LEU A 184 4.91 -17.43 15.37
C LEU A 184 5.89 -16.71 14.44
N TRP A 185 7.01 -17.35 14.09
CA TRP A 185 7.97 -16.78 13.17
C TRP A 185 7.37 -16.52 11.77
N ARG A 186 6.65 -17.50 11.20
CA ARG A 186 5.98 -17.35 9.90
C ARG A 186 4.91 -16.24 9.91
N LEU A 187 4.14 -16.13 10.98
CA LEU A 187 3.09 -15.10 11.11
C LEU A 187 3.70 -13.70 11.22
N ILE A 188 4.78 -13.56 12.00
CA ILE A 188 5.54 -12.31 12.11
C ILE A 188 6.12 -11.88 10.77
N GLU A 189 6.68 -12.81 9.98
CA GLU A 189 7.25 -12.52 8.66
C GLU A 189 6.17 -12.08 7.67
N ARG A 190 5.00 -12.70 7.73
CA ARG A 190 3.81 -12.31 6.95
C ARG A 190 3.12 -11.04 7.46
N LYS A 191 3.67 -10.38 8.50
CA LYS A 191 3.09 -9.18 9.16
C LYS A 191 1.69 -9.41 9.75
N LYS A 192 1.34 -10.66 10.05
CA LYS A 192 0.07 -11.08 10.67
C LYS A 192 0.19 -11.06 12.19
N TYR A 193 0.35 -9.85 12.75
CA TYR A 193 0.68 -9.68 14.17
C TYR A 193 -0.46 -10.07 15.12
N PHE A 194 -1.71 -9.82 14.74
CA PHE A 194 -2.86 -10.17 15.56
C PHE A 194 -3.00 -11.68 15.74
N GLN A 195 -2.85 -12.43 14.65
CA GLN A 195 -2.82 -13.89 14.68
C GLN A 195 -1.63 -14.41 15.51
N ALA A 196 -0.46 -13.76 15.39
CA ALA A 196 0.71 -14.13 16.19
C ALA A 196 0.49 -13.89 17.68
N ALA A 197 -0.11 -12.75 18.08
CA ALA A 197 -0.44 -12.49 19.47
C ALA A 197 -1.47 -13.49 20.01
N TRP A 198 -2.50 -13.84 19.24
CA TRP A 198 -3.49 -14.81 19.66
C TRP A 198 -2.86 -16.20 19.88
N LEU A 199 -2.02 -16.67 18.93
CA LEU A 199 -1.30 -17.94 19.07
C LEU A 199 -0.36 -17.91 20.29
N PHE A 200 0.35 -16.79 20.52
CA PHE A 200 1.20 -16.63 21.69
C PHE A 200 0.40 -16.73 23.00
N LEU A 201 -0.75 -16.06 23.07
CA LEU A 201 -1.63 -16.11 24.24
C LEU A 201 -2.19 -17.50 24.47
N LEU A 202 -2.58 -18.21 23.40
CA LEU A 202 -3.02 -19.60 23.46
C LEU A 202 -1.89 -20.53 23.95
N ALA A 203 -0.68 -20.41 23.39
CA ALA A 203 0.49 -21.18 23.81
C ALA A 203 0.83 -20.94 25.29
N ARG A 204 0.64 -19.70 25.79
CA ARG A 204 0.80 -19.37 27.21
C ARG A 204 -0.22 -20.08 28.10
N VAL A 205 -1.48 -20.14 27.67
CA VAL A 205 -2.53 -20.85 28.42
C VAL A 205 -2.27 -22.36 28.43
N VAL A 206 -1.84 -22.93 27.29
CA VAL A 206 -1.44 -24.34 27.20
C VAL A 206 -0.23 -24.65 28.09
N HIS A 207 0.79 -23.80 28.07
CA HIS A 207 1.93 -23.95 28.99
C HIS A 207 1.48 -23.88 30.46
N ARG A 208 0.61 -22.92 30.81
CA ARG A 208 0.05 -22.85 32.17
C ARG A 208 -0.77 -24.09 32.54
N ALA A 209 -1.50 -24.67 31.59
CA ALA A 209 -2.24 -25.92 31.81
C ALA A 209 -1.32 -27.14 31.97
N LEU A 210 -0.13 -27.12 31.37
CA LEU A 210 0.89 -28.17 31.53
C LEU A 210 1.67 -28.05 32.86
N VAL A 211 1.90 -26.83 33.34
CA VAL A 211 2.71 -26.55 34.55
C VAL A 211 1.86 -26.47 35.82
N ARG A 212 0.55 -26.22 35.73
CA ARG A 212 -0.33 -26.19 36.91
C ARG A 212 -0.39 -27.57 37.58
N GLU A 213 0.07 -27.63 38.82
CA GLU A 213 -0.11 -28.73 39.78
C GLU A 213 -1.35 -28.55 40.66
N ASP A 214 -2.24 -27.60 40.33
CA ASP A 214 -3.33 -27.18 41.23
C ASP A 214 -4.22 -28.37 41.64
N HIS A 215 -4.56 -28.41 42.94
CA HIS A 215 -5.32 -29.42 43.70
C HIS A 215 -6.77 -29.70 43.21
N ASP A 216 -7.11 -29.34 41.98
CA ASP A 216 -8.38 -29.73 41.35
C ASP A 216 -8.30 -31.21 40.93
N ASP A 217 -9.42 -31.95 41.02
CA ASP A 217 -9.51 -33.40 40.70
C ASP A 217 -8.96 -33.78 39.31
N ASP A 218 -8.77 -32.81 38.41
CA ASP A 218 -8.32 -32.95 37.01
C ASP A 218 -6.81 -32.73 36.75
N GLY A 219 -5.99 -32.43 37.77
CA GLY A 219 -4.56 -32.14 37.58
C GLY A 219 -3.71 -33.36 37.11
N TRP A 220 -2.66 -33.11 36.30
CA TRP A 220 -1.76 -34.17 35.80
C TRP A 220 -1.14 -35.03 36.90
N GLY A 221 -0.91 -34.44 38.09
CA GLY A 221 -0.42 -35.14 39.28
C GLY A 221 -1.40 -36.20 39.80
N ASN A 222 -2.71 -35.98 39.71
CA ASN A 222 -3.74 -36.98 40.06
C ASN A 222 -3.79 -38.13 39.05
N GLN A 223 -3.34 -37.90 37.81
CA GLN A 223 -3.18 -38.93 36.78
C GLN A 223 -1.76 -39.55 36.78
N GLY A 224 -0.93 -39.25 37.78
CA GLY A 224 0.41 -39.83 37.98
C GLY A 224 1.49 -39.30 37.01
N ILE A 225 1.24 -38.15 36.37
CA ILE A 225 2.15 -37.55 35.40
C ILE A 225 2.72 -36.27 35.99
N ASP A 226 3.99 -36.30 36.35
CA ASP A 226 4.77 -35.08 36.56
C ASP A 226 5.34 -34.62 35.20
N VAL A 227 4.70 -33.60 34.65
CA VAL A 227 5.04 -33.08 33.31
C VAL A 227 6.43 -32.45 33.29
N MET A 228 6.88 -31.84 34.39
CA MET A 228 8.15 -31.12 34.43
C MET A 228 9.34 -32.07 34.56
N ASP A 229 9.17 -33.16 35.33
CA ASP A 229 10.18 -34.20 35.47
C ASP A 229 10.24 -35.13 34.24
N GLN A 230 9.07 -35.53 33.71
CA GLN A 230 9.02 -36.47 32.57
C GLN A 230 9.28 -35.77 31.23
N PHE A 231 8.95 -34.47 31.12
CA PHE A 231 9.06 -33.71 29.88
C PHE A 231 9.70 -32.32 30.11
N PRO A 232 10.99 -32.25 30.51
CA PRO A 232 11.72 -30.98 30.65
C PRO A 232 11.81 -30.18 29.33
N LEU A 233 11.53 -30.85 28.21
CA LEU A 233 11.37 -30.21 26.90
C LEU A 233 10.29 -29.11 26.92
N VAL A 234 9.22 -29.25 27.71
CA VAL A 234 8.13 -28.26 27.81
C VAL A 234 8.67 -26.89 28.24
N GLN A 235 9.49 -26.86 29.30
CA GLN A 235 10.11 -25.62 29.78
C GLN A 235 11.03 -25.02 28.72
N ARG A 236 11.88 -25.84 28.09
CA ARG A 236 12.80 -25.38 27.03
C ARG A 236 12.06 -24.76 25.84
N GLN A 237 10.92 -25.33 25.46
CA GLN A 237 10.11 -24.80 24.35
C GLN A 237 9.36 -23.53 24.76
N TRP A 238 8.86 -23.47 25.99
CA TRP A 238 8.26 -22.26 26.51
C TRP A 238 9.26 -21.11 26.55
N ASP A 239 10.51 -21.35 26.97
CA ASP A 239 11.55 -20.35 26.95
C ASP A 239 11.73 -19.79 25.52
N ALA A 240 11.75 -20.65 24.49
CA ALA A 240 11.77 -20.20 23.10
C ALA A 240 10.53 -19.38 22.69
N VAL A 241 9.32 -19.80 23.09
CA VAL A 241 8.06 -19.10 22.81
C VAL A 241 7.98 -17.75 23.52
N SER A 242 8.44 -17.66 24.76
CA SER A 242 8.31 -16.47 25.63
C SER A 242 9.00 -15.23 25.03
N HIS A 243 10.14 -15.42 24.35
CA HIS A 243 10.90 -14.36 23.68
C HIS A 243 10.12 -13.69 22.52
N PHE A 244 9.13 -14.39 21.93
CA PHE A 244 8.36 -13.81 20.83
C PHE A 244 7.44 -12.67 21.28
N ARG A 245 7.07 -12.59 22.57
CA ARG A 245 6.25 -11.48 23.09
C ARG A 245 6.87 -10.12 22.75
N THR A 246 8.13 -9.94 23.11
CA THR A 246 8.88 -8.69 22.85
C THR A 246 9.07 -8.45 21.36
N GLN A 247 9.32 -9.51 20.57
CA GLN A 247 9.47 -9.39 19.13
C GLN A 247 8.18 -8.95 18.43
N ILE A 248 7.03 -9.51 18.83
CA ILE A 248 5.72 -9.14 18.28
C ILE A 248 5.46 -7.66 18.61
N ILE A 249 5.58 -7.25 19.88
CA ILE A 249 5.35 -5.85 20.28
C ILE A 249 6.25 -4.88 19.50
N HIS A 250 7.55 -5.20 19.39
CA HIS A 250 8.51 -4.36 18.69
C HIS A 250 8.18 -4.24 17.19
N LYS A 251 7.98 -5.36 16.50
CA LYS A 251 7.68 -5.38 15.06
C LYS A 251 6.30 -4.77 14.76
N SER A 252 5.30 -4.99 15.59
CA SER A 252 3.99 -4.31 15.53
C SER A 252 4.14 -2.79 15.65
N THR A 253 4.91 -2.31 16.63
CA THR A 253 5.18 -0.87 16.80
C THR A 253 5.89 -0.26 15.60
N LEU A 254 6.85 -0.99 15.00
CA LEU A 254 7.52 -0.53 13.78
C LEU A 254 6.59 -0.56 12.55
N ALA A 255 5.68 -1.52 12.45
CA ALA A 255 4.72 -1.61 11.36
C ALA A 255 3.78 -0.39 11.30
N LEU A 256 3.47 0.23 12.45
CA LEU A 256 2.71 1.49 12.54
C LEU A 256 3.40 2.68 11.85
N ARG A 257 4.69 2.58 11.49
CA ARG A 257 5.35 3.61 10.67
C ARG A 257 4.87 3.62 9.23
N SER A 258 4.40 2.49 8.69
CA SER A 258 4.00 2.37 7.28
C SER A 258 2.59 2.91 7.06
N TYR A 259 2.47 4.12 6.52
CA TYR A 259 1.18 4.82 6.33
C TYR A 259 0.35 4.35 5.14
N THR A 260 0.88 3.42 4.34
CA THR A 260 0.22 2.82 3.18
C THR A 260 -0.63 1.58 3.53
N VAL A 261 -0.52 1.08 4.76
CA VAL A 261 -1.24 -0.11 5.25
C VAL A 261 -2.73 0.20 5.40
N ALA A 262 -3.59 -0.77 5.11
CA ALA A 262 -5.04 -0.62 5.24
C ALA A 262 -5.47 -0.36 6.70
N SER A 263 -6.65 0.26 6.87
CA SER A 263 -7.22 0.55 8.19
C SER A 263 -7.46 -0.74 9.00
N GLU A 264 -7.85 -1.83 8.33
CA GLU A 264 -8.08 -3.15 8.96
C GLU A 264 -6.80 -3.73 9.58
N ASP A 265 -5.72 -3.78 8.81
CA ASP A 265 -4.42 -4.27 9.27
C ASP A 265 -3.84 -3.37 10.36
N THR A 266 -4.07 -2.06 10.28
CA THR A 266 -3.67 -1.13 11.34
C THR A 266 -4.48 -1.38 12.62
N CYS A 267 -5.78 -1.63 12.52
CA CYS A 267 -6.62 -2.06 13.64
C CYS A 267 -6.08 -3.35 14.27
N ALA A 268 -5.75 -4.36 13.44
CA ALA A 268 -5.13 -5.62 13.86
C ALA A 268 -3.83 -5.38 14.65
N ILE A 269 -2.98 -4.45 14.21
CA ILE A 269 -1.74 -4.09 14.91
C ILE A 269 -2.04 -3.42 16.25
N LEU A 270 -3.01 -2.50 16.31
CA LEU A 270 -3.36 -1.78 17.54
C LEU A 270 -3.96 -2.70 18.60
N ILE A 271 -4.84 -3.62 18.21
CA ILE A 271 -5.36 -4.63 19.14
C ILE A 271 -4.25 -5.57 19.64
N THR A 272 -3.28 -5.90 18.78
CA THR A 272 -2.11 -6.69 19.18
C THR A 272 -1.34 -6.02 20.32
N LEU A 273 -1.12 -4.70 20.21
CA LEU A 273 -0.46 -3.91 21.25
C LEU A 273 -1.31 -3.82 22.52
N HIS A 274 -2.62 -3.64 22.39
CA HIS A 274 -3.54 -3.63 23.53
C HIS A 274 -3.51 -4.97 24.29
N LEU A 275 -3.59 -6.10 23.59
CA LEU A 275 -3.63 -7.44 24.17
C LEU A 275 -2.30 -7.88 24.78
N LEU A 276 -1.19 -7.64 24.10
CA LEU A 276 0.12 -8.08 24.60
C LEU A 276 0.71 -7.09 25.59
N ASP A 277 0.71 -5.79 25.31
CA ASP A 277 1.38 -4.78 26.13
C ASP A 277 0.48 -4.20 27.24
N SER A 278 -0.77 -4.67 27.34
CA SER A 278 -1.77 -4.24 28.34
C SER A 278 -1.98 -2.71 28.38
N ARG A 279 -1.76 -2.03 27.25
CA ARG A 279 -1.92 -0.57 27.15
C ARG A 279 -3.37 -0.18 26.92
N PRO A 280 -3.88 0.89 27.56
CA PRO A 280 -5.17 1.48 27.21
C PRO A 280 -5.25 1.85 25.73
N LEU A 281 -6.43 1.76 25.11
CA LEU A 281 -6.62 2.13 23.70
C LEU A 281 -6.23 3.58 23.40
N ALA A 282 -6.43 4.50 24.35
CA ALA A 282 -5.99 5.89 24.20
C ALA A 282 -4.46 6.00 24.03
N GLU A 283 -3.70 5.13 24.70
CA GLU A 283 -2.25 5.08 24.53
C GLU A 283 -1.86 4.43 23.21
N THR A 284 -2.57 3.38 22.76
CA THR A 284 -2.27 2.75 21.46
C THR A 284 -2.49 3.74 20.29
N LEU A 285 -3.52 4.60 20.36
CA LEU A 285 -3.72 5.71 19.43
C LEU A 285 -2.54 6.70 19.50
N SER A 286 -2.08 7.07 20.70
CA SER A 286 -0.92 7.97 20.84
C SER A 286 0.36 7.37 20.24
N VAL A 287 0.55 6.05 20.35
CA VAL A 287 1.66 5.32 19.75
C VAL A 287 1.56 5.35 18.22
N LEU A 288 0.37 5.11 17.64
CA LEU A 288 0.13 5.27 16.20
C LEU A 288 0.57 6.65 15.73
N LEU A 289 0.01 7.71 16.32
CA LEU A 289 0.30 9.09 15.94
C LEU A 289 1.79 9.42 16.07
N THR A 290 2.44 8.95 17.14
CA THR A 290 3.87 9.14 17.34
C THR A 290 4.72 8.44 16.27
N GLN A 291 4.38 7.21 15.90
CA GLN A 291 5.10 6.49 14.84
C GLN A 291 4.87 7.14 13.46
N ARG A 292 3.66 7.63 13.19
CA ARG A 292 3.33 8.39 11.96
C ARG A 292 4.08 9.71 11.89
N THR A 293 4.23 10.43 13.01
CA THR A 293 5.07 11.65 13.08
C THR A 293 6.53 11.35 12.76
N LYS A 294 7.08 10.21 13.24
CA LYS A 294 8.45 9.79 12.91
C LYS A 294 8.59 9.52 11.40
N THR A 295 7.62 8.84 10.79
CA THR A 295 7.61 8.63 9.33
C THR A 295 7.54 9.94 8.58
N LEU A 296 6.64 10.85 8.96
CA LEU A 296 6.54 12.17 8.36
C LEU A 296 7.86 12.95 8.45
N HIS A 297 8.52 12.94 9.61
CA HIS A 297 9.84 13.53 9.76
C HIS A 297 10.87 12.92 8.79
N THR A 298 10.90 11.59 8.65
CA THR A 298 11.82 10.93 7.70
C THR A 298 11.53 11.31 6.24
N LEU A 299 10.25 11.40 5.85
CA LEU A 299 9.85 11.82 4.49
C LEU A 299 10.27 13.26 4.20
N LEU A 300 10.03 14.17 5.14
CA LEU A 300 10.40 15.59 5.01
C LEU A 300 11.92 15.78 5.00
N SER A 301 12.66 15.04 5.83
CA SER A 301 14.13 15.12 5.86
C SER A 301 14.80 14.52 4.62
N LYS A 302 14.25 13.44 4.05
CA LYS A 302 14.75 12.83 2.80
C LYS A 302 14.60 13.78 1.62
N SER A 303 13.48 14.51 1.58
CA SER A 303 13.25 15.54 0.56
C SER A 303 14.33 16.62 0.60
N ARG A 304 14.76 17.01 1.80
CA ARG A 304 15.83 17.98 2.01
C ARG A 304 17.23 17.47 1.63
N GLN A 305 17.50 16.18 1.76
CA GLN A 305 18.80 15.61 1.40
C GLN A 305 18.95 15.36 -0.11
N ALA A 306 17.85 15.12 -0.82
CA ALA A 306 17.85 14.97 -2.27
C ALA A 306 18.31 16.27 -2.97
N THR A 307 17.93 17.43 -2.44
CA THR A 307 18.37 18.74 -2.96
C THR A 307 19.86 19.02 -2.70
N ASP A 308 20.42 18.52 -1.60
CA ASP A 308 21.81 18.78 -1.21
C ASP A 308 22.81 17.79 -1.87
N ALA A 309 22.46 16.51 -1.99
CA ALA A 309 23.35 15.47 -2.53
C ALA A 309 23.66 15.62 -4.04
N GLU A 310 22.79 16.29 -4.80
CA GLU A 310 23.02 16.58 -6.22
C GLU A 310 24.12 17.63 -6.46
N THR A 311 24.65 18.29 -5.41
CA THR A 311 25.82 19.22 -5.54
C THR A 311 27.19 18.55 -5.38
N ILE A 312 27.27 17.27 -5.00
CA ILE A 312 28.56 16.63 -4.62
C ILE A 312 29.05 15.63 -5.68
N ASN A 313 28.17 15.03 -6.48
CA ASN A 313 28.56 14.09 -7.54
C ASN A 313 28.79 14.86 -8.85
N GLY A 314 30.06 15.22 -9.09
CA GLY A 314 30.53 16.01 -10.22
C GLY A 314 30.41 15.33 -11.58
N ASP A 315 29.19 15.09 -12.05
CA ASP A 315 28.91 14.82 -13.46
C ASP A 315 27.91 15.85 -13.98
N ILE A 316 28.40 16.71 -14.86
CA ILE A 316 27.72 17.91 -15.34
C ILE A 316 26.63 17.49 -16.32
N LEU A 317 25.41 17.31 -15.82
CA LEU A 317 24.18 17.54 -16.59
C LEU A 317 23.53 18.83 -16.08
N ASN A 318 24.13 19.96 -16.45
CA ASN A 318 23.75 21.33 -16.10
C ASN A 318 22.40 21.81 -16.71
N ASP A 319 21.36 21.00 -16.62
CA ASP A 319 19.99 21.51 -16.75
C ASP A 319 19.01 20.65 -15.93
N VAL A 320 19.02 20.82 -14.61
CA VAL A 320 17.81 20.51 -13.82
C VAL A 320 16.76 21.54 -14.25
N THR A 321 16.06 21.18 -15.33
CA THR A 321 15.04 22.05 -15.92
C THR A 321 14.10 22.52 -14.81
N PRO A 322 13.63 23.78 -14.85
CA PRO A 322 12.68 24.29 -13.85
C PRO A 322 11.46 23.38 -13.66
N LYS A 323 11.10 22.61 -14.71
CA LYS A 323 10.06 21.58 -14.68
C LYS A 323 10.39 20.40 -13.77
N ARG A 324 11.65 19.94 -13.72
CA ARG A 324 12.09 18.83 -12.85
C ARG A 324 12.01 19.23 -11.38
N ARG A 325 12.51 20.41 -11.00
CA ARG A 325 12.38 20.96 -9.64
C ARG A 325 10.92 21.07 -9.18
N ILE A 326 10.03 21.59 -10.04
CA ILE A 326 8.60 21.67 -9.73
C ILE A 326 8.01 20.27 -9.50
N ARG A 327 8.39 19.27 -10.29
CA ARG A 327 7.89 17.89 -10.12
C ARG A 327 8.38 17.27 -8.81
N GLU A 328 9.62 17.53 -8.42
CA GLU A 328 10.18 17.06 -7.17
C GLU A 328 9.50 17.69 -5.95
N VAL A 329 9.35 19.02 -5.94
CA VAL A 329 8.62 19.74 -4.88
C VAL A 329 7.18 19.23 -4.78
N LYS A 330 6.49 19.05 -5.93
CA LYS A 330 5.14 18.47 -5.95
C LYS A 330 5.13 17.06 -5.37
N ARG A 331 6.00 16.16 -5.83
CA ARG A 331 6.07 14.77 -5.34
C ARG A 331 6.35 14.71 -3.85
N SER A 332 7.29 15.49 -3.34
CA SER A 332 7.59 15.52 -1.91
C SER A 332 6.39 16.03 -1.09
N THR A 333 5.78 17.13 -1.53
CA THR A 333 4.58 17.69 -0.90
C THR A 333 3.42 16.68 -0.94
N GLU A 334 3.27 15.96 -2.05
CA GLU A 334 2.28 14.89 -2.21
C GLU A 334 2.48 13.78 -1.18
N THR A 335 3.70 13.26 -1.07
CA THR A 335 3.98 12.15 -0.14
C THR A 335 3.74 12.54 1.31
N ALA A 336 4.02 13.80 1.68
CA ALA A 336 3.77 14.30 3.02
C ALA A 336 2.27 14.52 3.28
N LEU A 337 1.54 15.12 2.32
CA LEU A 337 0.10 15.33 2.42
C LEU A 337 -0.66 13.99 2.43
N ASP A 338 -0.26 13.01 1.63
CA ASP A 338 -0.81 11.65 1.63
C ASP A 338 -0.58 10.95 2.97
N ALA A 339 0.62 11.08 3.55
CA ALA A 339 0.91 10.55 4.88
C ALA A 339 0.03 11.19 5.98
N ILE A 340 -0.20 12.50 5.93
CA ILE A 340 -1.11 13.20 6.86
C ILE A 340 -2.55 12.71 6.68
N SER A 341 -3.05 12.76 5.44
CA SER A 341 -4.42 12.37 5.10
C SER A 341 -4.72 10.93 5.50
N ARG A 342 -3.88 9.97 5.10
CA ARG A 342 -4.07 8.56 5.46
C ARG A 342 -3.99 8.31 6.95
N THR A 343 -3.16 9.04 7.69
CA THR A 343 -3.08 8.88 9.16
C THR A 343 -4.39 9.28 9.83
N ILE A 344 -4.98 10.41 9.43
CA ILE A 344 -6.25 10.89 9.98
C ILE A 344 -7.39 9.95 9.60
N ILE A 345 -7.47 9.55 8.33
CA ILE A 345 -8.50 8.64 7.84
C ILE A 345 -8.41 7.30 8.56
N THR A 346 -7.22 6.69 8.63
CA THR A 346 -7.06 5.39 9.32
C THR A 346 -7.42 5.46 10.80
N ALA A 347 -7.09 6.55 11.50
CA ALA A 347 -7.50 6.73 12.89
C ALA A 347 -9.03 6.90 13.02
N ARG A 348 -9.65 7.66 12.12
CA ARG A 348 -11.11 7.84 12.06
C ARG A 348 -11.81 6.52 11.74
N ASP A 349 -11.36 5.76 10.74
CA ASP A 349 -11.94 4.46 10.38
C ASP A 349 -11.92 3.47 11.55
N ILE A 350 -10.84 3.48 12.36
CA ILE A 350 -10.65 2.52 13.45
C ILE A 350 -11.48 2.89 14.69
N PHE A 351 -11.49 4.17 15.06
CA PHE A 351 -12.02 4.63 16.35
C PHE A 351 -13.32 5.44 16.26
N ALA A 352 -13.70 5.97 15.10
CA ALA A 352 -14.98 6.66 14.96
C ALA A 352 -16.14 5.68 15.00
N VAL A 353 -17.25 6.13 15.57
CA VAL A 353 -18.49 5.36 15.63
C VAL A 353 -19.10 5.28 14.24
N ASN A 354 -19.31 4.07 13.73
CA ASN A 354 -20.02 3.88 12.47
C ASN A 354 -21.52 4.13 12.68
N ALA A 355 -22.15 4.90 11.79
CA ALA A 355 -23.56 5.24 11.84
C ALA A 355 -24.48 4.00 11.72
N GLU A 356 -24.03 2.95 11.03
CA GLU A 356 -24.83 1.74 10.80
C GLU A 356 -24.79 0.75 11.98
N SER A 357 -23.62 0.60 12.62
CA SER A 357 -23.43 -0.39 13.69
C SER A 357 -23.43 0.20 15.10
N GLY A 358 -23.41 1.54 15.24
CA GLY A 358 -23.35 2.22 16.54
C GLY A 358 -22.04 2.02 17.32
N HIS A 359 -21.06 1.33 16.72
CA HIS A 359 -19.77 1.00 17.33
C HIS A 359 -18.61 1.30 16.38
N SER A 360 -17.44 1.62 16.95
CA SER A 360 -16.20 1.75 16.18
C SER A 360 -15.68 0.39 15.72
N MET A 361 -14.82 0.34 14.69
CA MET A 361 -14.20 -0.91 14.24
C MET A 361 -13.46 -1.64 15.38
N MET A 362 -12.73 -0.89 16.21
CA MET A 362 -12.02 -1.41 17.38
C MET A 362 -13.00 -1.96 18.43
N THR A 363 -14.08 -1.23 18.72
CA THR A 363 -15.10 -1.67 19.68
C THR A 363 -15.83 -2.92 19.18
N SER A 364 -16.20 -2.97 17.90
CA SER A 364 -16.82 -4.15 17.28
C SER A 364 -15.89 -5.37 17.33
N LEU A 365 -14.57 -5.18 17.12
CA LEU A 365 -13.58 -6.25 17.27
C LEU A 365 -13.51 -6.76 18.71
N LEU A 366 -13.46 -5.87 19.70
CA LEU A 366 -13.42 -6.23 21.11
C LEU A 366 -14.70 -6.95 21.56
N LEU A 367 -15.87 -6.51 21.10
CA LEU A 367 -17.15 -7.19 21.31
C LEU A 367 -17.16 -8.57 20.68
N TYR A 368 -16.71 -8.69 19.43
CA TYR A 368 -16.60 -9.98 18.74
C TYR A 368 -15.68 -10.96 19.46
N MET A 369 -14.56 -10.48 20.01
CA MET A 369 -13.64 -11.30 20.80
C MET A 369 -14.28 -11.86 22.08
N GLN A 370 -15.35 -11.26 22.59
CA GLN A 370 -16.00 -11.67 23.85
C GLN A 370 -17.38 -12.28 23.69
N SER A 371 -18.03 -12.08 22.55
CA SER A 371 -19.34 -12.67 22.32
C SER A 371 -19.24 -14.20 22.34
N GLU A 372 -19.98 -14.83 23.25
CA GLU A 372 -20.30 -16.25 23.18
C GLU A 372 -21.49 -16.38 22.20
N ASP A 373 -21.31 -17.18 21.15
CA ASP A 373 -22.09 -17.15 19.92
C ASP A 373 -23.63 -17.05 20.09
N SER A 374 -24.25 -15.96 19.58
CA SER A 374 -25.48 -15.93 18.74
C SER A 374 -26.32 -14.64 18.84
N GLU A 375 -26.11 -13.77 19.83
CA GLU A 375 -27.02 -12.62 20.06
C GLU A 375 -26.70 -11.33 19.26
N HIS A 376 -25.55 -11.26 18.57
CA HIS A 376 -25.09 -10.03 17.90
C HIS A 376 -24.65 -10.25 16.44
N GLN A 377 -25.51 -10.88 15.62
CA GLN A 377 -25.28 -11.02 14.17
C GLN A 377 -25.01 -9.68 13.47
N SER A 378 -25.57 -8.56 13.97
CA SER A 378 -25.32 -7.20 13.46
C SER A 378 -23.90 -6.69 13.68
N VAL A 379 -23.23 -7.08 14.77
CA VAL A 379 -21.84 -6.68 15.07
C VAL A 379 -20.86 -7.50 14.22
N THR A 380 -21.20 -8.77 13.95
CA THR A 380 -20.37 -9.63 13.12
C THR A 380 -20.38 -9.23 11.65
N SER A 381 -21.50 -8.75 11.09
CA SER A 381 -21.58 -8.37 9.67
C SER A 381 -20.71 -7.14 9.33
N ALA A 382 -20.58 -6.20 10.26
CA ALA A 382 -19.80 -4.97 10.08
C ALA A 382 -18.27 -5.17 10.18
N LEU A 383 -17.79 -6.31 10.69
CA LEU A 383 -16.36 -6.54 10.86
C LEU A 383 -15.73 -7.14 9.59
N PRO A 384 -14.61 -6.61 9.08
CA PRO A 384 -13.87 -7.20 7.98
C PRO A 384 -13.43 -8.64 8.24
N LEU A 385 -13.45 -9.48 7.20
CA LEU A 385 -13.11 -10.91 7.29
C LEU A 385 -11.69 -11.16 7.83
N GLY A 386 -10.75 -10.25 7.58
CA GLY A 386 -9.37 -10.36 8.07
C GLY A 386 -9.24 -10.25 9.60
N LEU A 387 -10.23 -9.64 10.26
CA LEU A 387 -10.26 -9.40 11.71
C LEU A 387 -11.09 -10.44 12.48
N ARG A 388 -11.89 -11.27 11.79
CA ARG A 388 -12.71 -12.34 12.40
C ARG A 388 -11.85 -13.57 12.73
N LEU A 389 -10.96 -13.43 13.70
CA LEU A 389 -10.10 -14.51 14.14
C LEU A 389 -10.79 -15.35 15.22
N THR A 390 -10.69 -16.67 15.09
CA THR A 390 -11.11 -17.63 16.11
C THR A 390 -9.97 -18.59 16.41
N THR A 391 -9.95 -19.17 17.61
CA THR A 391 -9.01 -20.26 17.92
C THR A 391 -9.14 -21.41 16.94
N GLN A 392 -10.35 -21.76 16.51
CA GLN A 392 -10.55 -22.82 15.54
C GLN A 392 -9.87 -22.51 14.20
N THR A 393 -10.00 -21.28 13.68
CA THR A 393 -9.31 -20.87 12.43
C THR A 393 -7.80 -20.79 12.60
N LEU A 394 -7.32 -20.47 13.80
CA LEU A 394 -5.90 -20.47 14.13
C LEU A 394 -5.33 -21.89 14.18
N LEU A 395 -6.03 -22.82 14.83
CA LEU A 395 -5.62 -24.22 15.00
C LEU A 395 -5.69 -25.00 13.67
N THR A 396 -6.67 -24.71 12.80
CA THR A 396 -6.74 -25.33 11.46
C THR A 396 -5.64 -24.84 10.51
N ALA A 397 -5.08 -23.66 10.76
CA ALA A 397 -3.94 -23.13 9.99
C ALA A 397 -2.59 -23.76 10.38
N LEU A 398 -2.55 -24.59 11.42
CA LEU A 398 -1.37 -25.35 11.85
C LEU A 398 -1.30 -26.70 11.11
N PRO A 399 -0.08 -27.22 10.81
CA PRO A 399 0.13 -28.46 10.06
C PRO A 399 -0.39 -29.69 10.82
N SER A 400 -0.45 -29.59 12.15
CA SER A 400 -0.91 -30.65 13.05
C SER A 400 -2.39 -30.48 13.44
N SER A 401 -3.20 -29.88 12.57
CA SER A 401 -4.58 -29.52 12.86
C SER A 401 -5.44 -30.70 13.33
N THR A 402 -5.21 -31.91 12.81
CA THR A 402 -5.92 -33.14 13.21
C THR A 402 -5.64 -33.55 14.65
N HIS A 403 -4.38 -33.46 15.09
CA HIS A 403 -3.98 -33.75 16.46
C HIS A 403 -4.50 -32.68 17.43
N LEU A 404 -4.53 -31.42 17.00
CA LEU A 404 -5.00 -30.30 17.82
C LEU A 404 -6.52 -30.30 18.04
N LEU A 405 -7.29 -31.12 17.30
CA LEU A 405 -8.71 -31.36 17.60
C LEU A 405 -8.92 -32.15 18.91
N LEU A 406 -7.90 -32.88 19.36
CA LEU A 406 -7.89 -33.61 20.63
C LEU A 406 -7.69 -32.68 21.84
N LEU A 407 -7.44 -31.39 21.63
CA LEU A 407 -7.37 -30.42 22.73
C LEU A 407 -8.75 -30.31 23.45
N PRO A 408 -8.73 -30.08 24.76
CA PRO A 408 -9.93 -29.79 25.55
C PRO A 408 -10.80 -28.67 24.94
N ALA A 409 -12.11 -28.77 25.13
CA ALA A 409 -13.07 -27.80 24.57
C ALA A 409 -12.77 -26.36 25.00
N ASN A 410 -12.35 -26.13 26.25
CA ASN A 410 -11.96 -24.82 26.78
C ASN A 410 -10.73 -24.21 26.09
N LEU A 411 -9.80 -25.03 25.58
CA LEU A 411 -8.66 -24.54 24.80
C LEU A 411 -9.02 -24.33 23.33
N ARG A 412 -9.94 -25.13 22.79
CA ARG A 412 -10.46 -24.97 21.42
C ARG A 412 -11.36 -23.75 21.28
N SER A 413 -12.06 -23.34 22.33
CA SER A 413 -12.88 -22.11 22.37
C SER A 413 -12.18 -20.92 23.02
N TYR A 414 -10.88 -21.03 23.32
CA TYR A 414 -10.15 -19.99 24.06
C TYR A 414 -10.25 -18.61 23.37
N LYS A 415 -10.64 -17.61 24.14
CA LYS A 415 -10.67 -16.21 23.71
C LYS A 415 -9.83 -15.37 24.68
N PRO A 416 -8.90 -14.54 24.19
CA PRO A 416 -8.23 -13.57 25.04
C PRO A 416 -9.24 -12.67 25.73
N PHE A 417 -9.28 -12.73 27.06
CA PHE A 417 -10.16 -11.89 27.85
C PHE A 417 -9.70 -10.43 27.81
N VAL A 418 -10.65 -9.52 27.59
CA VAL A 418 -10.47 -8.07 27.72
C VAL A 418 -11.62 -7.56 28.59
N ASP A 419 -11.39 -6.59 29.47
CA ASP A 419 -12.50 -6.01 30.23
C ASP A 419 -13.11 -4.86 29.42
N LEU A 420 -14.30 -5.04 28.85
CA LEU A 420 -15.00 -4.00 28.08
C LEU A 420 -15.54 -2.87 28.96
N SER A 421 -15.76 -3.14 30.25
CA SER A 421 -16.26 -2.14 31.19
C SER A 421 -15.16 -1.19 31.67
N SER A 422 -13.90 -1.58 31.48
CA SER A 422 -12.75 -0.74 31.81
C SER A 422 -12.64 0.46 30.89
N SER A 423 -12.30 1.62 31.47
CA SER A 423 -11.90 2.83 30.74
C SER A 423 -10.69 2.62 29.82
N SER A 424 -9.99 1.49 29.94
CA SER A 424 -8.87 1.10 29.08
C SER A 424 -9.30 0.60 27.70
N SER A 425 -10.56 0.19 27.55
CA SER A 425 -11.10 -0.49 26.36
C SER A 425 -12.01 0.40 25.51
N SER A 426 -12.14 1.68 25.88
CA SER A 426 -12.90 2.68 25.12
C SER A 426 -12.15 4.01 25.05
N ILE A 427 -12.41 4.79 24.01
CA ILE A 427 -11.92 6.16 23.87
C ILE A 427 -13.13 7.05 23.57
N PRO A 428 -13.39 8.11 24.36
CA PRO A 428 -14.43 9.08 24.05
C PRO A 428 -14.18 9.77 22.69
N ALA A 429 -15.24 10.00 21.92
CA ALA A 429 -15.17 10.65 20.60
C ALA A 429 -14.47 12.02 20.66
N ASP A 430 -14.77 12.81 21.69
CA ASP A 430 -14.17 14.14 21.89
C ASP A 430 -12.65 14.06 22.07
N ARG A 431 -12.17 13.02 22.77
CA ARG A 431 -10.73 12.81 22.99
C ARG A 431 -10.02 12.43 21.69
N ILE A 432 -10.67 11.61 20.85
CA ILE A 432 -10.15 11.25 19.53
C ILE A 432 -10.03 12.50 18.66
N ALA A 433 -11.10 13.29 18.57
CA ALA A 433 -11.13 14.53 17.79
C ALA A 433 -10.05 15.52 18.26
N LEU A 434 -9.89 15.69 19.57
CA LEU A 434 -8.86 16.57 20.14
C LEU A 434 -7.45 16.09 19.79
N GLN A 435 -7.13 14.80 19.98
CA GLN A 435 -5.81 14.25 19.67
C GLN A 435 -5.48 14.32 18.18
N LEU A 436 -6.46 14.07 17.30
CA LEU A 436 -6.28 14.19 15.85
C LEU A 436 -6.07 15.64 15.41
N ASN A 437 -6.84 16.58 15.96
CA ASN A 437 -6.67 18.00 15.66
C ASN A 437 -5.30 18.53 16.12
N GLU A 438 -4.89 18.18 17.35
CA GLU A 438 -3.57 18.56 17.87
C GLU A 438 -2.45 17.98 16.99
N TRP A 439 -2.56 16.71 16.63
CA TRP A 439 -1.60 16.05 15.76
C TRP A 439 -1.55 16.68 14.36
N LEU A 440 -2.71 16.97 13.75
CA LEU A 440 -2.81 17.64 12.46
C LEU A 440 -2.12 19.00 12.50
N GLN A 441 -2.40 19.83 13.51
CA GLN A 441 -1.75 21.14 13.67
C GLN A 441 -0.22 21.01 13.75
N GLN A 442 0.28 20.05 14.53
CA GLN A 442 1.72 19.78 14.64
C GLN A 442 2.32 19.28 13.32
N ALA A 443 1.62 18.39 12.61
CA ALA A 443 2.04 17.86 11.32
C ALA A 443 2.04 18.95 10.23
N SER A 444 1.00 19.78 10.18
CA SER A 444 0.89 20.93 9.28
C SER A 444 2.01 21.93 9.52
N LYS A 445 2.36 22.25 10.77
CA LYS A 445 3.48 23.15 11.09
C LYS A 445 4.83 22.59 10.61
N ARG A 446 5.06 21.28 10.77
CA ARG A 446 6.28 20.62 10.26
C ARG A 446 6.33 20.62 8.73
N LEU A 447 5.20 20.33 8.08
CA LEU A 447 5.08 20.41 6.63
C LEU A 447 5.26 21.83 6.12
N GLN A 448 4.75 22.85 6.83
CA GLN A 448 4.96 24.25 6.48
C GLN A 448 6.45 24.60 6.46
N GLY A 449 7.19 24.24 7.51
CA GLY A 449 8.63 24.45 7.57
C GLY A 449 9.36 23.78 6.39
N ALA A 450 9.06 22.51 6.13
CA ALA A 450 9.66 21.80 4.99
C ALA A 450 9.24 22.40 3.63
N LEU A 451 8.00 22.84 3.48
CA LEU A 451 7.48 23.44 2.26
C LEU A 451 8.13 24.81 2.01
N THR A 452 8.35 25.62 3.04
CA THR A 452 9.08 26.91 2.90
C THR A 452 10.50 26.69 2.40
N THR A 453 11.19 25.64 2.88
CA THR A 453 12.52 25.27 2.36
C THR A 453 12.45 24.77 0.92
N LEU A 454 11.51 23.89 0.58
CA LEU A 454 11.38 23.35 -0.79
C LEU A 454 10.95 24.42 -1.81
N LEU A 455 10.13 25.38 -1.40
CA LEU A 455 9.74 26.51 -2.24
C LEU A 455 10.88 27.51 -2.42
N SER A 456 11.89 27.53 -1.54
CA SER A 456 13.06 28.39 -1.68
C SER A 456 13.90 28.09 -2.92
N ASP A 457 13.78 26.87 -3.46
CA ASP A 457 14.44 26.44 -4.70
C ASP A 457 13.77 26.98 -5.98
N LEU A 458 12.56 27.54 -5.85
CA LEU A 458 11.77 28.10 -6.95
C LEU A 458 11.98 29.60 -7.06
N GLY A 459 12.60 30.06 -8.15
CA GLY A 459 12.94 31.47 -8.37
C GLY A 459 11.83 32.33 -9.00
N ASN A 460 10.75 31.72 -9.50
CA ASN A 460 9.70 32.43 -10.23
C ASN A 460 8.33 32.26 -9.55
N VAL A 461 7.59 33.38 -9.42
CA VAL A 461 6.23 33.44 -8.87
C VAL A 461 5.29 32.44 -9.55
N GLN A 462 5.40 32.27 -10.86
CA GLN A 462 4.56 31.31 -11.60
C GLN A 462 4.77 29.86 -11.16
N GLN A 463 5.99 29.50 -10.76
CA GLN A 463 6.34 28.15 -10.33
C GLN A 463 5.75 27.88 -8.94
N VAL A 464 5.89 28.83 -8.02
CA VAL A 464 5.28 28.77 -6.69
C VAL A 464 3.76 28.67 -6.79
N TRP A 465 3.15 29.48 -7.66
CA TRP A 465 1.70 29.44 -7.89
C TRP A 465 1.22 28.10 -8.48
N SER A 466 2.02 27.47 -9.35
CA SER A 466 1.72 26.14 -9.89
C SER A 466 1.72 25.07 -8.80
N VAL A 467 2.65 25.13 -7.85
CA VAL A 467 2.70 24.22 -6.70
C VAL A 467 1.52 24.46 -5.77
N ARG A 468 1.22 25.73 -5.43
CA ARG A 468 0.06 26.12 -4.61
C ARG A 468 -1.26 25.60 -5.20
N THR A 469 -1.51 25.90 -6.48
CA THR A 469 -2.77 25.52 -7.16
C THR A 469 -2.92 24.01 -7.21
N TRP A 470 -1.85 23.29 -7.52
CA TRP A 470 -1.84 21.84 -7.52
C TRP A 470 -2.09 21.26 -6.12
N ALA A 471 -1.42 21.76 -5.08
CA ALA A 471 -1.57 21.26 -3.72
C ALA A 471 -3.00 21.48 -3.19
N ARG A 472 -3.60 22.65 -3.45
CA ARG A 472 -5.01 22.91 -3.12
C ARG A 472 -5.96 21.98 -3.87
N GLY A 473 -5.69 21.77 -5.17
CA GLY A 473 -6.43 20.80 -5.97
C GLY A 473 -6.37 19.39 -5.38
N TRP A 474 -5.17 18.92 -5.03
CA TRP A 474 -4.95 17.62 -4.38
C TRP A 474 -5.68 17.53 -3.04
N ILE A 475 -5.59 18.55 -2.18
CA ILE A 475 -6.29 18.59 -0.88
C ILE A 475 -7.80 18.48 -1.08
N SER A 476 -8.39 19.25 -2.00
CA SER A 476 -9.84 19.25 -2.23
C SER A 476 -10.37 17.96 -2.87
N THR A 477 -9.58 17.28 -3.71
CA THR A 477 -10.07 16.17 -4.54
C THR A 477 -9.65 14.79 -4.03
N THR A 478 -8.46 14.68 -3.45
CA THR A 478 -7.81 13.39 -3.20
C THR A 478 -7.74 13.06 -1.70
N SER A 479 -7.68 14.07 -0.84
CA SER A 479 -7.37 13.86 0.59
C SER A 479 -8.48 13.20 1.41
N LYS A 480 -9.74 13.16 0.93
CA LYS A 480 -10.93 12.68 1.69
C LYS A 480 -11.04 13.23 3.13
N LEU A 481 -10.41 14.36 3.41
CA LEU A 481 -10.40 15.02 4.72
C LEU A 481 -11.70 15.81 4.93
N GLU A 482 -12.03 16.10 6.19
CA GLU A 482 -13.15 17.00 6.53
C GLU A 482 -12.87 18.44 6.08
N THR A 483 -13.91 19.24 5.92
CA THR A 483 -13.79 20.63 5.41
C THR A 483 -12.88 21.48 6.29
N SER A 484 -12.96 21.35 7.62
CA SER A 484 -12.12 22.05 8.60
C SER A 484 -10.62 21.69 8.45
N GLU A 485 -10.32 20.41 8.22
CA GLU A 485 -8.97 19.88 8.04
C GLU A 485 -8.39 20.35 6.69
N GLN A 486 -9.20 20.32 5.63
CA GLN A 486 -8.84 20.85 4.32
C GLN A 486 -8.54 22.35 4.39
N GLU A 487 -9.36 23.14 5.10
CA GLU A 487 -9.12 24.56 5.30
C GLU A 487 -7.79 24.82 6.03
N SER A 488 -7.49 24.05 7.09
CA SER A 488 -6.24 24.17 7.84
C SER A 488 -5.01 23.90 6.97
N LEU A 489 -5.04 22.83 6.16
CA LEU A 489 -3.96 22.51 5.22
C LEU A 489 -3.84 23.54 4.10
N ASN A 490 -4.96 24.04 3.58
CA ASN A 490 -4.96 25.09 2.55
C ASN A 490 -4.38 26.40 3.10
N LYS A 491 -4.72 26.81 4.32
CA LYS A 491 -4.13 27.98 5.00
C LYS A 491 -2.62 27.83 5.15
N MET A 492 -2.14 26.64 5.52
CA MET A 492 -0.72 26.34 5.64
C MET A 492 0.02 26.46 4.29
N VAL A 493 -0.54 25.88 3.22
CA VAL A 493 0.05 25.95 1.87
C VAL A 493 0.05 27.39 1.36
N ASP A 494 -1.03 28.13 1.62
CA ASP A 494 -1.16 29.54 1.24
C ASP A 494 -0.13 30.41 1.96
N GLU A 495 0.09 30.20 3.26
CA GLU A 495 1.08 30.92 4.05
C GLU A 495 2.51 30.65 3.56
N ALA A 496 2.89 29.38 3.35
CA ALA A 496 4.21 29.04 2.82
C ALA A 496 4.45 29.65 1.42
N SER A 497 3.40 29.64 0.57
CA SER A 497 3.46 30.24 -0.77
C SER A 497 3.60 31.76 -0.70
N ARG A 498 2.85 32.42 0.20
CA ARG A 498 2.89 33.87 0.42
C ARG A 498 4.27 34.32 0.86
N GLN A 499 4.87 33.63 1.84
CA GLN A 499 6.23 33.92 2.31
C GLN A 499 7.26 33.85 1.18
N ARG A 500 7.19 32.83 0.32
CA ARG A 500 8.10 32.73 -0.82
C ARG A 500 7.85 33.81 -1.88
N ILE A 501 6.59 34.08 -2.21
CA ILE A 501 6.22 35.11 -3.19
C ILE A 501 6.71 36.49 -2.72
N ALA A 502 6.51 36.83 -1.45
CA ALA A 502 7.00 38.08 -0.87
C ALA A 502 8.53 38.19 -0.96
N SER A 503 9.26 37.10 -0.68
CA SER A 503 10.71 37.03 -0.86
C SER A 503 11.13 37.30 -2.31
N ILE A 504 10.51 36.64 -3.30
CA ILE A 504 10.81 36.86 -4.72
C ILE A 504 10.56 38.32 -5.13
N TRP A 505 9.43 38.90 -4.72
CA TRP A 505 9.11 40.30 -5.02
C TRP A 505 10.08 41.27 -4.36
N SER A 506 10.49 41.03 -3.12
CA SER A 506 11.46 41.88 -2.43
C SER A 506 12.80 41.93 -3.16
N VAL A 507 13.28 40.78 -3.64
CA VAL A 507 14.52 40.68 -4.44
C VAL A 507 14.36 41.40 -5.78
N ALA A 508 13.24 41.15 -6.48
CA ALA A 508 12.97 41.78 -7.77
C ALA A 508 12.85 43.30 -7.69
N LEU A 509 12.24 43.83 -6.62
CA LEU A 509 12.10 45.28 -6.40
C LEU A 509 13.43 45.94 -6.07
N VAL A 510 14.26 45.30 -5.24
CA VAL A 510 15.61 45.81 -4.94
C VAL A 510 16.46 45.85 -6.20
N GLU A 511 16.40 44.81 -7.03
CA GLU A 511 17.16 44.74 -8.29
C GLU A 511 16.65 45.76 -9.32
N ALA A 512 15.33 45.89 -9.49
CA ALA A 512 14.74 46.92 -10.32
C ALA A 512 15.16 48.33 -9.87
N GLY A 513 15.22 48.58 -8.57
CA GLY A 513 15.71 49.84 -8.01
C GLY A 513 17.19 50.11 -8.26
N LYS A 514 18.04 49.07 -8.31
CA LYS A 514 19.45 49.21 -8.70
C LYS A 514 19.58 49.51 -10.20
N VAL A 515 18.88 48.77 -11.05
CA VAL A 515 18.87 48.99 -12.51
C VAL A 515 18.38 50.40 -12.84
N PHE A 516 17.32 50.86 -12.18
CA PHE A 516 16.80 52.21 -12.35
C PHE A 516 17.83 53.28 -11.98
N ARG A 517 18.51 53.13 -10.83
CA ARG A 517 19.58 54.05 -10.42
C ARG A 517 20.75 54.05 -11.39
N HIS A 518 21.18 52.86 -11.84
CA HIS A 518 22.26 52.74 -12.83
C HIS A 518 21.88 53.42 -14.16
N ASN A 519 20.63 53.28 -14.61
CA ASN A 519 20.15 53.93 -15.83
C ASN A 519 20.03 55.44 -15.70
N ILE A 520 19.64 55.96 -14.52
CA ILE A 520 19.70 57.40 -14.24
C ILE A 520 21.14 57.88 -14.27
N ASP A 521 22.06 57.21 -13.59
CA ASP A 521 23.47 57.60 -13.52
C ASP A 521 24.13 57.58 -14.91
N ASN A 522 23.83 56.56 -15.72
CA ASN A 522 24.24 56.48 -17.12
C ASN A 522 23.63 57.58 -18.00
N SER A 523 22.40 58.02 -17.72
CA SER A 523 21.75 59.10 -18.48
C SER A 523 22.31 60.45 -18.07
N VAL A 524 22.57 60.67 -16.77
CA VAL A 524 23.19 61.88 -16.24
C VAL A 524 24.63 62.02 -16.74
N THR A 525 25.40 60.94 -16.77
CA THR A 525 26.76 60.93 -17.32
C THR A 525 26.78 61.19 -18.83
N LYS A 526 25.83 60.65 -19.60
CA LYS A 526 25.67 60.96 -21.04
C LYS A 526 25.31 62.42 -21.31
N VAL A 527 24.43 63.00 -20.49
CA VAL A 527 24.10 64.44 -20.56
C VAL A 527 25.31 65.29 -20.18
N ARG A 528 26.09 64.86 -19.18
CA ARG A 528 27.31 65.57 -18.73
C ARG A 528 28.49 65.44 -19.71
N ALA A 529 28.53 64.38 -20.53
CA ALA A 529 29.57 64.13 -21.52
C ALA A 529 29.36 64.85 -22.87
N GLY A 530 28.28 65.62 -23.04
CA GLY A 530 28.15 66.56 -24.16
C GLY A 530 27.94 65.92 -25.54
N SER A 531 27.21 64.81 -25.65
CA SER A 531 26.78 64.29 -26.95
C SER A 531 25.41 64.86 -27.35
N GLU A 532 25.42 66.08 -27.91
CA GLU A 532 24.33 66.59 -28.73
C GLU A 532 24.33 65.85 -30.08
N SER A 533 23.70 64.68 -30.13
CA SER A 533 23.22 64.15 -31.41
C SER A 533 21.91 63.37 -31.22
N HIS A 534 20.85 64.00 -31.74
CA HIS A 534 19.51 63.46 -31.97
C HIS A 534 18.80 62.74 -30.81
N ILE A 535 17.96 63.51 -30.12
CA ILE A 535 16.80 63.04 -29.36
C ILE A 535 15.76 62.46 -30.34
N LYS A 536 16.02 61.27 -30.89
CA LYS A 536 15.03 60.42 -31.60
C LYS A 536 15.36 58.97 -31.26
N GLY A 537 15.11 58.60 -30.03
CA GLY A 537 15.37 57.24 -29.55
C GLY A 537 15.11 57.03 -28.07
N CYS A 538 14.24 57.82 -27.43
CA CYS A 538 13.68 57.40 -26.14
C CYS A 538 12.66 56.29 -26.42
N THR A 539 13.11 55.04 -26.41
CA THR A 539 12.22 53.93 -26.13
C THR A 539 11.53 54.21 -24.79
N PRO A 540 10.22 53.91 -24.66
CA PRO A 540 9.45 54.35 -23.51
C PRO A 540 10.02 53.78 -22.21
N PHE A 541 10.01 54.64 -21.20
CA PHE A 541 10.52 54.53 -19.82
C PHE A 541 9.92 53.39 -18.98
N LEU A 542 9.35 52.35 -19.60
CA LEU A 542 8.50 51.33 -19.00
C LEU A 542 8.70 49.98 -19.71
N ALA A 543 9.92 49.44 -19.64
CA ALA A 543 10.18 48.03 -19.93
C ALA A 543 11.11 47.44 -18.87
N ILE A 544 10.78 47.67 -17.60
CA ILE A 544 11.16 46.69 -16.58
C ILE A 544 10.21 45.52 -16.85
N GLU A 545 10.72 44.42 -17.40
CA GLU A 545 10.01 43.14 -17.41
C GLU A 545 9.86 42.66 -15.96
N ILE A 546 8.94 43.30 -15.24
CA ILE A 546 8.35 42.76 -14.03
C ILE A 546 7.71 41.43 -14.47
N PRO A 547 7.88 40.32 -13.73
CA PRO A 547 7.36 39.02 -14.12
C PRO A 547 5.84 38.94 -13.93
N LEU A 548 5.10 39.82 -14.60
CA LEU A 548 3.65 39.86 -14.66
C LEU A 548 3.19 39.16 -15.95
N LYS A 549 3.33 37.83 -15.97
CA LYS A 549 2.36 36.99 -16.68
C LYS A 549 1.35 36.48 -15.66
N LEU A 550 0.58 37.40 -15.08
CA LEU A 550 -0.66 37.08 -14.37
C LEU A 550 -1.81 37.09 -15.39
N ASN A 551 -2.64 36.06 -15.34
CA ASN A 551 -3.70 35.77 -16.29
C ASN A 551 -4.69 36.94 -16.43
N ARG A 552 -4.73 37.59 -17.60
CA ARG A 552 -5.42 38.85 -17.90
C ARG A 552 -6.97 38.77 -17.95
N ARG A 553 -7.62 37.74 -17.38
CA ARG A 553 -9.05 37.45 -17.60
C ARG A 553 -10.00 37.65 -16.40
N ARG A 554 -9.56 38.19 -15.25
CA ARG A 554 -10.48 38.41 -14.11
C ARG A 554 -10.51 39.79 -13.45
N PHE A 555 -9.69 40.75 -13.88
CA PHE A 555 -9.70 42.12 -13.35
C PHE A 555 -10.15 43.11 -14.42
N GLN A 556 -11.38 42.98 -14.90
CA GLN A 556 -12.10 44.03 -15.60
C GLN A 556 -13.44 44.22 -14.91
N ARG A 557 -13.42 44.86 -13.74
CA ARG A 557 -14.56 45.59 -13.17
C ARG A 557 -14.05 46.43 -12.01
N GLY A 558 -14.15 47.75 -12.18
CA GLY A 558 -14.07 48.73 -11.11
C GLY A 558 -12.70 49.40 -10.94
N ALA A 559 -12.52 50.55 -11.58
CA ALA A 559 -12.05 51.80 -10.98
C ALA A 559 -11.49 52.72 -12.09
N VAL A 560 -12.34 53.63 -12.57
CA VAL A 560 -11.91 54.82 -13.30
C VAL A 560 -11.45 55.82 -12.24
N VAL A 561 -10.18 56.22 -12.26
CA VAL A 561 -9.71 57.39 -11.50
C VAL A 561 -8.93 58.29 -12.45
N HIS A 562 -9.53 59.45 -12.73
CA HIS A 562 -8.92 60.57 -13.43
C HIS A 562 -7.91 61.28 -12.51
N GLY A 563 -6.84 61.83 -13.12
CA GLY A 563 -6.05 62.93 -12.56
C GLY A 563 -4.74 62.52 -11.90
N LEU A 564 -3.64 62.66 -12.64
CA LEU A 564 -2.26 62.69 -12.11
C LEU A 564 -1.89 64.14 -11.76
N PRO A 565 -1.37 64.43 -10.56
CA PRO A 565 -0.37 65.45 -10.37
C PRO A 565 1.02 64.82 -10.26
N SER A 566 1.96 65.46 -10.93
CA SER A 566 3.39 65.19 -10.97
C SER A 566 4.03 65.39 -9.59
N THR A 567 4.31 64.32 -8.86
CA THR A 567 5.41 64.16 -7.89
C THR A 567 5.50 62.68 -7.53
N ILE A 568 6.65 62.06 -7.79
CA ILE A 568 6.87 60.62 -7.60
C ILE A 568 7.37 60.42 -6.18
N ASP A 569 6.45 60.19 -5.24
CA ASP A 569 6.78 59.79 -3.87
C ASP A 569 6.89 58.26 -3.78
N LEU A 570 8.13 57.75 -3.67
CA LEU A 570 8.46 56.35 -3.42
C LEU A 570 7.73 55.70 -2.21
N PRO A 571 7.39 56.41 -1.12
CA PRO A 571 6.63 55.83 -0.01
C PRO A 571 5.22 55.36 -0.40
N HIS A 572 4.60 56.02 -1.38
CA HIS A 572 3.23 55.72 -1.79
C HIS A 572 3.15 54.39 -2.57
N TRP A 573 4.19 54.05 -3.34
CA TRP A 573 4.27 52.77 -4.06
C TRP A 573 4.54 51.59 -3.14
N ILE A 574 5.31 51.78 -2.06
CA ILE A 574 5.50 50.77 -1.02
C ILE A 574 4.18 50.50 -0.30
N GLY A 575 3.40 51.55 -0.01
CA GLY A 575 2.05 51.43 0.55
C GLY A 575 1.08 50.69 -0.37
N VAL A 576 1.08 50.97 -1.68
CA VAL A 576 0.24 50.27 -2.66
C VAL A 576 0.66 48.80 -2.82
N ILE A 577 1.95 48.49 -2.76
CA ILE A 577 2.45 47.11 -2.82
C ILE A 577 2.14 46.37 -1.51
N GLN A 578 2.25 47.00 -0.34
CA GLN A 578 1.79 46.42 0.93
C GLN A 578 0.28 46.20 0.94
N PHE A 579 -0.50 47.11 0.34
CA PHE A 579 -1.95 46.96 0.19
C PHE A 579 -2.30 45.76 -0.72
N ILE A 580 -1.62 45.62 -1.87
CA ILE A 580 -1.78 44.48 -2.78
C ILE A 580 -1.30 43.16 -2.14
N ILE A 581 -0.24 43.19 -1.30
CA ILE A 581 0.22 42.02 -0.53
C ILE A 581 -0.75 41.68 0.62
N SER A 582 -1.47 42.66 1.14
CA SER A 582 -2.49 42.47 2.19
C SER A 582 -3.84 41.97 1.64
N GLU A 583 -4.14 42.22 0.37
CA GLU A 583 -5.37 41.76 -0.32
C GLU A 583 -5.23 40.40 -1.02
N ILE A 584 -4.03 39.80 -1.07
CA ILE A 584 -3.74 38.46 -1.65
C ILE A 584 -3.49 37.42 -0.55
#